data_AF-A0A3P6UCU8-F1
#
_entry.id   AF-A0A3P6UCU8-F1
#
_cell.length_a   1.000
_cell.length_b   1.000
_cell.length_c   1.000
_cell.angle_alpha   90.00
_cell.angle_beta   90.00
_cell.angle_gamma   90.00
#
_symmetry.space_group_name_H-M   'P 1'
#
loop_
_entity.id
_entity.type
_entity.pdbx_description
1 polymer ?
#
loop_
_entity_poly.entity_id
_entity_poly.type
_entity_poly.pdbx_seq_one_letter_code
_entity_poly.pdbx_strand_id
1 'polypeptide(L)'
;MAALQNKINLREQMPKYLNAEVHIRVTACVLKELEKLGSALYGALHICKQFDVESCPHKPVRTAVECIKHMARRIKRKMTYFFATQDNELTEALKQIPGIPILFIKYNAILIDRPSEATIQEVEKPKNQLLEVNKLKRAVFGEAEKPKRKRKGPKGPNPLSVKKKKKKDHLTSVHQELGPNEKTATPKRRRRRRKERREGQ
;
A
#
# COMPACT_ATOMS: atom_id res chain seq x y z
N MET A 1 18.69 -21.29 -14.88
CA MET A 1 19.38 -22.52 -15.32
C MET A 1 18.59 -23.32 -16.33
N ALA A 2 17.40 -23.85 -16.00
CA ALA A 2 16.63 -24.70 -16.92
C ALA A 2 16.35 -24.05 -18.30
N ALA A 3 16.03 -22.75 -18.33
CA ALA A 3 15.83 -22.04 -19.60
C ALA A 3 17.11 -21.99 -20.46
N LEU A 4 18.28 -21.79 -19.83
CA LEU A 4 19.57 -21.77 -20.53
C LEU A 4 19.94 -23.15 -21.08
N GLN A 5 19.75 -24.20 -20.29
CA GLN A 5 20.04 -25.57 -20.70
C GLN A 5 19.20 -25.99 -21.91
N ASN A 6 17.92 -25.59 -21.91
CA ASN A 6 16.98 -25.89 -22.99
C ASN A 6 16.99 -24.84 -24.12
N LYS A 7 17.91 -23.86 -24.08
CA LYS A 7 18.05 -22.78 -25.08
C LYS A 7 16.75 -22.01 -25.33
N ILE A 8 16.01 -21.73 -24.26
CA ILE A 8 14.74 -21.00 -24.28
C ILE A 8 14.98 -19.51 -24.02
N ASN A 9 14.64 -18.69 -25.01
CA ASN A 9 14.62 -17.22 -24.87
C ASN A 9 13.32 -16.77 -24.19
N LEU A 10 13.38 -16.55 -22.87
CA LEU A 10 12.19 -16.19 -22.07
C LEU A 10 11.49 -14.92 -22.56
N ARG A 11 12.24 -13.89 -22.97
CA ARG A 11 11.67 -12.60 -23.42
C ARG A 11 10.83 -12.73 -24.69
N GLU A 12 11.18 -13.66 -25.58
CA GLU A 12 10.47 -13.89 -26.84
C GLU A 12 9.39 -14.96 -26.71
N GLN A 13 9.67 -16.03 -25.96
CA GLN A 13 8.78 -17.18 -25.86
C GLN A 13 7.62 -16.97 -24.88
N MET A 14 7.82 -16.23 -23.78
CA MET A 14 6.76 -16.00 -22.79
C MET A 14 5.54 -15.28 -23.37
N PRO A 15 5.67 -14.17 -24.13
CA PRO A 15 4.53 -13.49 -24.74
C PRO A 15 3.80 -14.37 -25.76
N LYS A 16 4.55 -15.15 -26.56
CA LYS A 16 3.99 -16.10 -27.53
C LYS A 16 3.22 -17.24 -26.86
N TYR A 17 3.70 -17.70 -25.71
CA TYR A 17 3.07 -18.79 -24.97
C TYR A 17 1.76 -18.35 -24.28
N LEU A 18 1.75 -17.15 -23.68
CA LEU A 18 0.58 -16.62 -22.97
C LEU A 18 -0.38 -15.80 -23.86
N ASN A 19 -0.02 -15.54 -25.12
CA ASN A 19 -0.74 -14.65 -26.04
C ASN A 19 -1.07 -13.28 -25.41
N ALA A 20 -0.16 -12.77 -24.59
CA ALA A 20 -0.33 -11.55 -23.82
C ALA A 20 1.01 -10.84 -23.63
N GLU A 21 0.97 -9.56 -23.27
CA GLU A 21 2.18 -8.84 -22.84
C GLU A 21 2.64 -9.38 -21.48
N VAL A 22 3.92 -9.73 -21.38
CA VAL A 22 4.49 -10.35 -20.18
C VAL A 22 5.68 -9.53 -19.68
N HIS A 23 5.57 -9.04 -18.45
CA HIS A 23 6.70 -8.43 -17.73
C HIS A 23 7.36 -9.47 -16.83
N ILE A 24 8.56 -9.90 -17.21
CA ILE A 24 9.36 -10.81 -16.40
C ILE A 24 10.10 -9.98 -15.35
N ARG A 25 9.94 -10.34 -14.07
CA ARG A 25 10.58 -9.68 -12.94
C ARG A 25 11.40 -10.64 -12.10
N VAL A 26 12.48 -10.14 -11.52
CA VAL A 26 13.37 -10.89 -10.61
C VAL A 26 13.47 -10.15 -9.29
N THR A 27 13.59 -10.85 -8.17
CA THR A 27 13.74 -10.19 -6.87
C THR A 27 15.20 -9.92 -6.55
N ALA A 28 15.46 -8.88 -5.75
CA ALA A 28 16.80 -8.60 -5.25
C ALA A 28 17.41 -9.76 -4.44
N CYS A 29 16.57 -10.60 -3.80
CA CYS A 29 17.03 -11.78 -3.07
C CYS A 29 17.56 -12.87 -4.00
N VAL A 30 16.86 -13.13 -5.11
CA VAL A 30 17.31 -14.08 -6.14
C VAL A 30 18.64 -13.63 -6.75
N LEU A 31 18.79 -12.35 -7.08
CA LEU A 31 20.05 -11.83 -7.62
C LEU A 31 21.22 -12.02 -6.66
N LYS A 32 21.03 -11.70 -5.37
CA LYS A 32 22.07 -11.86 -4.35
C LYS A 32 22.43 -13.32 -4.09
N GLU A 33 21.48 -14.23 -4.21
CA GLU A 33 21.76 -15.67 -4.08
C GLU A 33 22.54 -16.20 -5.29
N LEU A 34 22.17 -15.79 -6.50
CA LEU A 34 22.92 -16.12 -7.72
C LEU A 34 24.35 -15.57 -7.68
N GLU A 35 24.56 -14.37 -7.11
CA GLU A 35 25.90 -13.80 -6.91
C GLU A 35 26.74 -14.61 -5.92
N LYS A 36 26.13 -15.14 -4.85
CA LYS A 36 26.81 -16.03 -3.88
C LYS A 36 27.20 -17.37 -4.48
N LEU A 37 26.37 -17.92 -5.36
CA LEU A 37 26.61 -19.20 -6.03
C LEU A 37 27.71 -19.11 -7.12
N GLY A 38 28.06 -17.90 -7.55
CA GLY A 38 29.28 -17.62 -8.30
C GLY A 38 29.28 -18.08 -9.76
N SER A 39 30.44 -18.57 -10.22
CA SER A 39 30.75 -18.78 -11.64
C SER A 39 29.86 -19.83 -12.32
N ALA A 40 29.42 -20.86 -11.60
CA ALA A 40 28.55 -21.91 -12.13
C ALA A 40 27.22 -21.37 -12.68
N LEU A 41 26.73 -20.28 -12.11
CA LEU A 41 25.45 -19.66 -12.47
C LEU A 41 25.61 -18.28 -13.14
N TYR A 42 26.82 -17.95 -13.60
CA TYR A 42 27.13 -16.63 -14.15
C TYR A 42 26.23 -16.25 -15.35
N GLY A 43 25.99 -17.19 -16.26
CA GLY A 43 25.10 -16.96 -17.41
C GLY A 43 23.65 -16.67 -16.97
N ALA A 44 23.16 -17.38 -15.95
CA ALA A 44 21.84 -17.14 -15.39
C ALA A 44 21.75 -15.77 -14.70
N LEU A 45 22.78 -15.40 -13.93
CA LEU A 45 22.88 -14.09 -13.31
C LEU A 45 22.84 -12.96 -14.34
N HIS A 46 23.60 -13.09 -15.43
CA HIS A 46 23.67 -12.08 -16.48
C HIS A 46 22.30 -11.85 -17.14
N ILE A 47 21.57 -12.92 -17.45
CA ILE A 47 20.21 -12.83 -18.00
C ILE A 47 19.25 -12.22 -16.97
N CYS A 48 19.32 -12.65 -15.71
CA CYS A 48 18.45 -12.10 -14.66
C CYS A 48 18.65 -10.59 -14.46
N LYS A 49 19.86 -10.06 -14.65
CA LYS A 49 20.15 -8.62 -14.58
C LYS A 49 19.52 -7.80 -15.72
N GLN A 50 19.08 -8.43 -16.80
CA GLN A 50 18.38 -7.77 -17.91
C GLN A 50 16.87 -7.60 -17.67
N PHE A 51 16.32 -8.24 -16.64
CA PHE A 51 14.91 -8.13 -16.26
C PHE A 51 14.71 -7.11 -15.15
N ASP A 52 13.47 -6.63 -15.01
CA ASP A 52 13.13 -5.65 -13.99
C ASP A 52 13.24 -6.24 -12.58
N VAL A 53 13.81 -5.46 -11.66
CA VAL A 53 13.98 -5.88 -10.27
C VAL A 53 12.76 -5.49 -9.45
N GLU A 54 12.04 -6.49 -8.95
CA GLU A 54 10.91 -6.30 -8.05
C GLU A 54 11.37 -6.11 -6.60
N SER A 55 10.79 -5.11 -5.92
CA SER A 55 11.10 -4.82 -4.53
C SER A 55 10.45 -5.86 -3.60
N CYS A 56 11.26 -6.56 -2.82
CA CYS A 56 10.76 -7.52 -1.85
C CYS A 56 10.24 -6.81 -0.57
N PRO A 57 9.06 -7.20 -0.03
CA PRO A 57 8.45 -6.54 1.13
C PRO A 57 9.09 -6.92 2.47
N HIS A 58 10.32 -7.42 2.48
CA HIS A 58 11.03 -7.83 3.69
C HIS A 58 12.45 -7.26 3.72
N LYS A 59 12.92 -7.03 4.94
CA LYS A 59 14.29 -6.67 5.29
C LYS A 59 14.69 -7.51 6.51
N PRO A 60 15.91 -8.06 6.62
CA PRO A 60 17.00 -8.06 5.64
C PRO A 60 16.72 -8.99 4.44
N VAL A 61 17.69 -9.08 3.52
CA VAL A 61 17.67 -10.02 2.39
C VAL A 61 17.66 -11.45 2.91
N ARG A 62 16.83 -12.30 2.28
CA ARG A 62 16.67 -13.71 2.62
C ARG A 62 17.07 -14.59 1.44
N THR A 63 16.99 -15.90 1.61
CA THR A 63 17.09 -16.85 0.49
C THR A 63 15.95 -16.63 -0.51
N ALA A 64 16.15 -16.99 -1.77
CA ALA A 64 15.17 -16.85 -2.85
C ALA A 64 13.89 -17.63 -2.52
N VAL A 65 14.04 -18.85 -2.01
CA VAL A 65 12.91 -19.71 -1.61
C VAL A 65 12.04 -19.01 -0.58
N GLU A 66 12.63 -18.45 0.48
CA GLU A 66 11.88 -17.71 1.50
C GLU A 66 11.28 -16.41 0.97
N CYS A 67 12.02 -15.67 0.14
CA CYS A 67 11.55 -14.45 -0.49
C CYS A 67 10.29 -14.71 -1.33
N ILE A 68 10.34 -15.73 -2.19
CA ILE A 68 9.22 -16.12 -3.06
C ILE A 68 8.03 -16.57 -2.23
N LYS A 69 8.23 -17.44 -1.22
CA LYS A 69 7.16 -17.85 -0.29
C LYS A 69 6.52 -16.64 0.41
N HIS A 70 7.32 -15.67 0.84
CA HIS A 70 6.81 -14.47 1.49
C HIS A 70 6.04 -13.56 0.52
N MET A 71 6.53 -13.41 -0.72
CA MET A 71 5.83 -12.66 -1.77
C MET A 71 4.48 -13.31 -2.10
N ALA A 72 4.46 -14.62 -2.34
CA ALA A 72 3.28 -15.42 -2.63
C ALA A 72 2.16 -15.22 -1.60
N ARG A 73 2.49 -15.26 -0.29
CA ARG A 73 1.51 -15.05 0.79
C ARG A 73 1.00 -13.61 0.89
N ARG A 74 1.77 -12.63 0.41
CA ARG A 74 1.45 -11.20 0.50
C ARG A 74 0.78 -10.65 -0.76
N ILE A 75 0.57 -11.47 -1.78
CA ILE A 75 -0.12 -11.08 -3.02
C ILE A 75 -1.50 -10.52 -2.67
N LYS A 76 -1.73 -9.26 -3.04
CA LYS A 76 -3.04 -8.62 -2.95
C LYS A 76 -3.83 -8.94 -4.21
N ARG A 77 -5.15 -9.08 -4.10
CA ARG A 77 -6.09 -9.37 -5.21
C ARG A 77 -5.99 -8.47 -6.46
N LYS A 78 -5.24 -7.37 -6.42
CA LYS A 78 -5.13 -6.41 -7.54
C LYS A 78 -3.99 -6.73 -8.51
N MET A 79 -2.98 -7.51 -8.11
CA MET A 79 -1.88 -7.90 -9.00
C MET A 79 -1.61 -9.39 -8.82
N THR A 80 -1.63 -10.14 -9.91
CA THR A 80 -1.41 -11.59 -9.92
C THR A 80 -0.06 -11.88 -10.55
N TYR A 81 0.82 -12.54 -9.81
CA TYR A 81 2.11 -13.01 -10.32
C TYR A 81 2.00 -14.47 -10.76
N PHE A 82 2.70 -14.81 -11.84
CA PHE A 82 3.05 -16.19 -12.16
C PHE A 82 4.41 -16.47 -11.55
N PHE A 83 4.52 -17.52 -10.75
CA PHE A 83 5.80 -17.93 -10.18
C PHE A 83 6.44 -19.00 -11.05
N ALA A 84 7.62 -18.72 -11.60
CA ALA A 84 8.40 -19.69 -12.34
C ALA A 84 9.43 -20.36 -11.43
N THR A 85 9.32 -21.67 -11.22
CA THR A 85 10.24 -22.45 -10.36
C THR A 85 10.48 -23.84 -10.94
N GLN A 86 11.66 -24.40 -10.64
CA GLN A 86 12.02 -25.80 -10.91
C GLN A 86 12.12 -26.63 -9.64
N ASP A 87 12.08 -25.99 -8.47
CA ASP A 87 12.24 -26.66 -7.19
C ASP A 87 10.91 -27.27 -6.74
N ASN A 88 10.91 -28.58 -6.47
CA ASN A 88 9.71 -29.32 -6.07
C ASN A 88 9.19 -28.83 -4.70
N GLU A 89 10.06 -28.64 -3.72
CA GLU A 89 9.67 -28.18 -2.38
C GLU A 89 9.05 -26.76 -2.40
N LEU A 90 9.58 -25.87 -3.25
CA LEU A 90 9.00 -24.54 -3.43
C LEU A 90 7.64 -24.64 -4.13
N THR A 91 7.53 -25.51 -5.13
CA THR A 91 6.28 -25.76 -5.86
C THR A 91 5.18 -26.24 -4.91
N GLU A 92 5.45 -27.25 -4.07
CA GLU A 92 4.51 -27.76 -3.08
C GLU A 92 4.09 -26.67 -2.09
N ALA A 93 5.04 -25.88 -1.58
CA ALA A 93 4.74 -24.78 -0.68
C ALA A 93 3.88 -23.67 -1.33
N LEU A 94 4.04 -23.42 -2.62
CA LEU A 94 3.22 -22.46 -3.37
C LEU A 94 1.82 -23.01 -3.65
N LYS A 95 1.68 -24.32 -3.94
CA LYS A 95 0.38 -24.97 -4.17
C LYS A 95 -0.56 -24.90 -2.97
N GLN A 96 -0.02 -24.87 -1.76
CA GLN A 96 -0.80 -24.69 -0.53
C GLN A 96 -1.51 -23.34 -0.45
N ILE A 97 -1.05 -22.33 -1.22
CA ILE A 97 -1.66 -21.00 -1.22
C ILE A 97 -2.64 -20.93 -2.41
N PRO A 98 -3.92 -20.62 -2.17
CA PRO A 98 -4.91 -20.56 -3.24
C PRO A 98 -4.67 -19.37 -4.17
N GLY A 99 -4.91 -19.57 -5.47
CA GLY A 99 -4.85 -18.51 -6.49
C GLY A 99 -3.45 -18.23 -7.03
N ILE A 100 -2.51 -19.16 -6.84
CA ILE A 100 -1.14 -19.03 -7.34
C ILE A 100 -0.93 -19.88 -8.60
N PRO A 101 -0.74 -19.25 -9.77
CA PRO A 101 -0.29 -19.95 -10.96
C PRO A 101 1.23 -20.17 -10.92
N ILE A 102 1.64 -21.40 -11.23
CA ILE A 102 3.04 -21.83 -11.23
C ILE A 102 3.45 -22.19 -12.67
N LEU A 103 4.65 -21.78 -13.06
CA LEU A 103 5.28 -22.10 -14.34
C LEU A 103 6.50 -22.99 -14.10
N PHE A 104 6.68 -23.98 -14.96
CA PHE A 104 7.88 -24.79 -15.01
C PHE A 104 8.29 -25.06 -16.46
N ILE A 105 9.51 -25.52 -16.66
CA ILE A 105 10.06 -25.91 -17.96
C ILE A 105 10.27 -27.42 -17.96
N LYS A 106 9.63 -28.14 -18.89
CA LYS A 106 9.88 -29.56 -19.18
C LYS A 106 9.90 -29.77 -20.69
N TYR A 107 10.73 -30.69 -21.16
CA TYR A 107 10.82 -31.07 -22.58
C TYR A 107 10.96 -29.86 -23.54
N ASN A 108 11.83 -28.91 -23.21
CA ASN A 108 12.03 -27.65 -23.97
C ASN A 108 10.80 -26.74 -24.10
N ALA A 109 9.74 -26.98 -23.33
CA ALA A 109 8.53 -26.16 -23.31
C ALA A 109 8.30 -25.54 -21.93
N ILE A 110 7.72 -24.34 -21.93
CA ILE A 110 7.19 -23.70 -20.72
C ILE A 110 5.79 -24.24 -20.51
N LEU A 111 5.47 -24.67 -19.30
CA LEU A 111 4.20 -25.29 -18.94
C LEU A 111 3.61 -24.58 -17.71
N ILE A 112 2.31 -24.29 -17.79
CA ILE A 112 1.53 -23.85 -16.63
C ILE A 112 1.08 -25.09 -15.85
N ASP A 113 1.30 -25.07 -14.54
CA ASP A 113 0.82 -26.12 -13.66
C ASP A 113 -0.71 -26.09 -13.56
N ARG A 114 -1.28 -27.26 -13.26
CA ARG A 114 -2.70 -27.38 -12.99
C ARG A 114 -3.04 -26.59 -11.72
N PRO A 115 -4.24 -26.01 -11.63
CA PRO A 115 -4.66 -25.29 -10.44
C PRO A 115 -4.57 -26.22 -9.21
N SER A 116 -4.05 -25.69 -8.11
CA SER A 116 -3.91 -26.46 -6.87
C SER A 116 -5.27 -26.80 -6.27
N GLU A 117 -5.32 -27.89 -5.50
CA GLU A 117 -6.52 -28.28 -4.74
C GLU A 117 -7.01 -27.13 -3.84
N ALA A 118 -6.09 -26.43 -3.18
CA ALA A 118 -6.41 -25.25 -2.37
C ALA A 118 -7.12 -24.16 -3.20
N THR A 119 -6.67 -23.94 -4.44
CA THR A 119 -7.29 -22.98 -5.36
C THR A 119 -8.69 -23.42 -5.79
N ILE A 120 -8.85 -24.71 -6.14
CA ILE A 120 -10.14 -25.28 -6.54
C ILE A 120 -11.14 -25.17 -5.39
N GLN A 121 -10.76 -25.59 -4.18
CA GLN A 121 -11.59 -25.48 -2.99
C GLN A 121 -11.98 -24.03 -2.68
N GLU A 122 -11.07 -23.06 -2.84
CA GLU A 122 -11.38 -21.64 -2.60
C GLU A 122 -12.36 -21.07 -3.63
N VAL A 123 -12.35 -21.58 -4.86
CA VAL A 123 -13.32 -21.22 -5.92
C VAL A 123 -14.68 -21.86 -5.65
N GLU A 124 -14.70 -23.12 -5.19
CA GLU A 124 -15.91 -23.86 -4.85
C GLU A 124 -16.60 -23.33 -3.58
N LYS A 125 -15.82 -22.80 -2.62
CA LYS A 125 -16.38 -22.20 -1.40
C LYS A 125 -17.39 -21.10 -1.77
N PRO A 126 -18.66 -21.23 -1.35
CA PRO A 126 -19.68 -20.27 -1.70
C PRO A 126 -19.35 -18.92 -1.05
N LYS A 127 -19.04 -17.91 -1.86
CA LYS A 127 -18.85 -16.50 -1.43
C LYS A 127 -20.10 -15.92 -0.73
N ASN A 128 -21.22 -16.62 -0.80
CA ASN A 128 -22.53 -16.22 -0.29
C ASN A 128 -22.68 -16.33 1.24
N GLN A 129 -21.78 -17.02 1.94
CA GLN A 129 -21.87 -17.14 3.40
C GLN A 129 -21.82 -15.77 4.10
N LEU A 130 -21.10 -14.78 3.57
CA LEU A 130 -21.08 -13.42 4.13
C LEU A 130 -22.44 -12.72 3.97
N LEU A 131 -23.15 -12.95 2.88
CA LEU A 131 -24.50 -12.39 2.68
C LEU A 131 -25.51 -13.07 3.59
N GLU A 132 -25.42 -14.39 3.73
CA GLU A 132 -26.27 -15.18 4.63
C GLU A 132 -26.02 -14.85 6.10
N VAL A 133 -24.77 -14.79 6.53
CA VAL A 133 -24.40 -14.37 7.90
C VAL A 133 -24.84 -12.94 8.17
N ASN A 134 -24.76 -12.03 7.19
CA ASN A 134 -25.30 -10.67 7.35
C ASN A 134 -26.83 -10.64 7.43
N LYS A 135 -27.53 -11.51 6.68
CA LYS A 135 -29.00 -11.68 6.79
C LYS A 135 -29.38 -12.24 8.16
N LEU A 136 -28.68 -13.27 8.64
CA LEU A 136 -28.86 -13.89 9.96
C LEU A 136 -28.57 -12.89 11.09
N LYS A 137 -27.47 -12.12 11.01
CA LYS A 137 -27.17 -11.07 11.99
C LYS A 137 -28.28 -10.01 12.06
N ARG A 138 -28.85 -9.60 10.92
CA ARG A 138 -30.01 -8.68 10.90
C ARG A 138 -31.27 -9.30 11.50
N ALA A 139 -31.50 -10.59 11.29
CA ALA A 139 -32.65 -11.30 11.84
C ALA A 139 -32.57 -11.50 13.37
N VAL A 140 -31.37 -11.75 13.91
CA VAL A 140 -31.18 -12.02 15.34
C VAL A 140 -30.97 -10.75 16.17
N PHE A 141 -30.22 -9.77 15.66
CA PHE A 141 -29.84 -8.57 16.43
C PHE A 141 -30.56 -7.29 15.99
N GLY A 142 -31.44 -7.35 14.99
CA GLY A 142 -32.06 -6.17 14.38
C GLY A 142 -31.06 -5.30 13.61
N GLU A 143 -31.54 -4.24 12.94
CA GLU A 143 -30.64 -3.28 12.30
C GLU A 143 -29.84 -2.52 13.36
N ALA A 144 -28.51 -2.66 13.36
CA ALA A 144 -27.65 -1.83 14.16
C ALA A 144 -27.88 -0.36 13.77
N GLU A 145 -28.49 0.42 14.67
CA GLU A 145 -28.65 1.86 14.48
C GLU A 145 -27.27 2.45 14.18
N LYS A 146 -27.11 2.99 12.95
CA LYS A 146 -25.89 3.73 12.61
C LYS A 146 -25.75 4.82 13.67
N PRO A 147 -24.61 4.96 14.37
CA PRO A 147 -24.42 6.03 15.32
C PRO A 147 -24.63 7.34 14.57
N LYS A 148 -25.75 8.03 14.87
CA LYS A 148 -26.06 9.34 14.28
C LYS A 148 -24.89 10.23 14.63
N ARG A 149 -24.06 10.58 13.63
CA ARG A 149 -23.00 11.56 13.80
C ARG A 149 -23.68 12.82 14.33
N LYS A 150 -23.44 13.16 15.61
CA LYS A 150 -23.92 14.41 16.19
C LYS A 150 -23.43 15.53 15.28
N ARG A 151 -24.36 16.16 14.56
CA ARG A 151 -24.04 17.35 13.76
C ARG A 151 -23.44 18.34 14.75
N LYS A 152 -22.19 18.75 14.53
CA LYS A 152 -21.63 19.88 15.27
C LYS A 152 -22.59 21.04 15.00
N GLY A 153 -23.26 21.53 16.04
CA GLY A 153 -24.14 22.69 15.93
C GLY A 153 -23.39 23.87 15.31
N PRO A 154 -24.10 24.90 14.83
CA PRO A 154 -23.45 26.10 14.31
C PRO A 154 -22.42 26.57 15.33
N LYS A 155 -21.15 26.67 14.91
CA LYS A 155 -20.11 27.23 15.76
C LYS A 155 -20.59 28.62 16.17
N GLY A 156 -20.69 28.87 17.48
CA GLY A 156 -21.02 30.19 17.99
C GLY A 156 -20.13 31.26 17.33
N PRO A 157 -20.61 32.51 17.19
CA PRO A 157 -19.89 33.54 16.49
C PRO A 157 -18.46 33.63 17.02
N ASN A 158 -17.50 33.57 16.11
CA ASN A 158 -16.08 33.63 16.41
C ASN A 158 -15.82 34.78 17.41
N PRO A 159 -15.21 34.52 18.59
CA PRO A 159 -15.06 35.52 19.65
C PRO A 159 -14.21 36.74 19.23
N LEU A 160 -13.51 36.68 18.10
CA LEU A 160 -12.83 37.83 17.46
C LEU A 160 -13.77 38.77 16.66
N SER A 161 -15.04 38.38 16.46
CA SER A 161 -16.00 39.07 15.58
C SER A 161 -17.13 39.78 16.33
N VAL A 162 -17.05 39.87 17.66
CA VAL A 162 -17.92 40.75 18.46
C VAL A 162 -17.22 42.10 18.61
N LYS A 163 -17.75 43.15 17.97
CA LYS A 163 -17.33 44.53 18.27
C LYS A 163 -17.55 44.78 19.76
N LYS A 164 -16.50 45.12 20.51
CA LYS A 164 -16.59 45.43 21.94
C LYS A 164 -17.70 46.45 22.18
N LYS A 165 -18.56 46.16 23.17
CA LYS A 165 -19.63 47.07 23.61
C LYS A 165 -18.99 48.40 24.04
N LYS A 166 -19.31 49.49 23.33
CA LYS A 166 -18.93 50.84 23.77
C LYS A 166 -19.70 51.16 25.06
N LYS A 167 -18.98 51.53 26.12
CA LYS A 167 -19.60 52.20 27.28
C LYS A 167 -20.07 53.58 26.82
N LYS A 168 -21.33 53.90 27.08
CA LYS A 168 -21.81 55.30 26.99
C LYS A 168 -21.48 55.93 28.34
N ASP A 169 -20.65 56.97 28.32
CA ASP A 169 -20.44 57.82 29.48
C ASP A 169 -21.74 58.55 29.78
N HIS A 170 -22.29 58.35 30.97
CA HIS A 170 -23.38 59.16 31.48
C HIS A 170 -22.76 60.29 32.31
N LEU A 171 -22.69 61.48 31.71
CA LEU A 171 -22.41 62.72 32.42
C LEU A 171 -23.67 63.12 33.21
N THR A 172 -23.55 63.16 34.53
CA THR A 172 -24.34 64.04 35.39
C THR A 172 -23.43 64.61 36.46
N SER A 173 -23.52 65.93 36.60
CA SER A 173 -22.69 66.89 37.30
C SER A 173 -22.79 66.85 38.83
N VAL A 174 -21.65 66.93 39.55
CA VAL A 174 -21.43 67.80 40.73
C VAL A 174 -19.92 68.13 40.83
N HIS A 175 -19.60 69.37 41.20
CA HIS A 175 -18.30 70.05 41.40
C HIS A 175 -17.19 69.24 42.11
N GLN A 176 -15.91 69.42 41.73
CA GLN A 176 -14.91 70.28 42.42
C GLN A 176 -13.49 70.15 41.81
N GLU A 177 -12.93 71.30 41.41
CA GLU A 177 -11.55 71.79 41.23
C GLU A 177 -10.29 70.90 40.96
N LEU A 178 -9.63 71.27 39.83
CA LEU A 178 -8.20 71.60 39.58
C LEU A 178 -7.03 70.60 39.83
N GLY A 179 -6.24 70.36 38.77
CA GLY A 179 -4.82 69.92 38.83
C GLY A 179 -4.30 69.16 37.58
N PRO A 180 -3.22 69.61 36.88
CA PRO A 180 -2.80 69.10 35.56
C PRO A 180 -1.62 68.10 35.58
N ASN A 181 -1.35 67.50 34.40
CA ASN A 181 -0.11 66.78 33.99
C ASN A 181 0.09 65.37 34.63
N GLU A 182 0.71 64.36 34.03
CA GLU A 182 1.49 64.19 32.80
C GLU A 182 1.72 62.69 32.54
N LYS A 183 1.99 62.34 31.27
CA LYS A 183 2.99 61.36 30.79
C LYS A 183 2.97 59.86 31.17
N THR A 184 3.15 59.09 30.08
CA THR A 184 4.00 57.88 29.92
C THR A 184 3.47 56.58 30.53
N ALA A 185 3.64 55.38 29.95
CA ALA A 185 4.65 54.92 29.02
C ALA A 185 4.11 53.76 28.15
N THR A 186 4.33 53.87 26.84
CA THR A 186 4.62 52.70 25.98
C THR A 186 6.09 52.25 26.22
N PRO A 187 6.69 51.27 25.53
CA PRO A 187 6.19 50.05 24.87
C PRO A 187 7.14 48.85 25.15
N LYS A 188 6.88 47.67 24.56
CA LYS A 188 7.76 47.03 23.54
C LYS A 188 7.20 45.64 23.23
N ARG A 189 6.69 45.44 22.00
CA ARG A 189 7.43 44.96 20.80
C ARG A 189 7.96 43.54 21.04
N ARG A 190 7.75 42.57 20.13
CA ARG A 190 8.23 42.68 18.74
C ARG A 190 7.62 41.62 17.80
N ARG A 191 7.14 42.15 16.66
CA ARG A 191 7.09 41.67 15.24
C ARG A 191 6.95 40.17 14.94
N ARG A 192 5.90 39.71 14.21
CA ARG A 192 5.64 39.78 12.73
C ARG A 192 6.80 39.18 11.90
N ARG A 193 6.56 38.23 10.97
CA ARG A 193 5.90 38.49 9.67
C ARG A 193 5.52 37.20 8.88
N ARG A 194 4.32 37.25 8.32
CA ARG A 194 3.75 36.67 7.05
C ARG A 194 4.77 36.61 5.89
N LYS A 195 4.66 35.88 4.75
CA LYS A 195 3.63 35.20 3.91
C LYS A 195 4.50 34.44 2.84
N GLU A 196 4.09 33.41 2.08
CA GLU A 196 3.24 33.50 0.88
C GLU A 196 3.06 32.13 0.19
N ARG A 197 1.95 31.98 -0.55
CA ARG A 197 1.58 30.84 -1.42
C ARG A 197 2.37 30.88 -2.73
N ARG A 198 2.59 29.70 -3.35
CA ARG A 198 2.46 29.51 -4.81
C ARG A 198 2.09 28.05 -5.11
N GLU A 199 1.02 27.89 -5.90
CA GLU A 199 0.68 26.68 -6.66
C GLU A 199 1.59 26.64 -7.90
N GLY A 200 1.96 25.45 -8.35
CA GLY A 200 2.72 25.21 -9.57
C GLY A 200 2.14 24.01 -10.31
N GLN A 201 1.96 24.20 -11.62
CA GLN A 201 1.62 23.21 -12.64
C GLN A 201 2.66 22.10 -12.74
#